data_AF-A0A3B8U7U6-F1
#
_entry.id   AF-A0A3B8U7U6-F1
#
_cell.length_a   1.000
_cell.length_b   1.000
_cell.length_c   1.000
_cell.angle_alpha   90.00
_cell.angle_beta   90.00
_cell.angle_gamma   90.00
#
_symmetry.space_group_name_H-M   'P 1'
#
loop_
_entity.id
_entity.type
_entity.pdbx_description
1 polymer ?
#
loop_
_entity_poly.entity_id
_entity_poly.type
_entity_poly.pdbx_seq_one_letter_code
_entity_poly.pdbx_strand_id
1 'polypeptide(L)'
;MSMEKKHATPIFKKAVKRPMILFEIVVGLALLSMLLSLLFSFFTSSAKMQDKLKKAEAALEERQHLSSRLQTILTSVIPSSDPYLPAPLYTQQFPEEKNISLVVYFDHGIDPDPAFSGPSLARIYINPKHELCLAIWPREREKGKTSVRHEVLLRHVESFAFQFATKKADQSIGWENKRPAKAKQTIPSLVRLDIWENEQKKPSLQFAFALSSTEPSIVYSAHEGVKKKI
;
A
#
# COMPACT_ATOMS: atom_id res chain seq x y z
N MET A 1 -25.80 -102.83 -44.51
CA MET A 1 -25.00 -102.24 -43.41
C MET A 1 -23.69 -101.73 -44.01
N SER A 2 -23.61 -100.44 -44.35
CA SER A 2 -22.35 -99.76 -44.65
C SER A 2 -22.54 -98.32 -44.19
N MET A 3 -21.80 -97.93 -43.15
CA MET A 3 -21.97 -96.67 -42.45
C MET A 3 -21.20 -95.54 -43.16
N GLU A 4 -21.94 -94.50 -43.53
CA GLU A 4 -21.44 -93.23 -44.02
C GLU A 4 -20.83 -92.43 -42.85
N LYS A 5 -19.50 -92.23 -42.85
CA LYS A 5 -18.83 -91.31 -41.91
C LYS A 5 -18.84 -89.90 -42.49
N LYS A 6 -19.71 -89.04 -41.97
CA LYS A 6 -19.69 -87.60 -42.24
C LYS A 6 -18.57 -86.93 -41.44
N HIS A 7 -17.60 -86.36 -42.14
CA HIS A 7 -16.58 -85.49 -41.54
C HIS A 7 -17.21 -84.16 -41.13
N ALA A 8 -17.15 -83.84 -39.83
CA ALA A 8 -17.44 -82.52 -39.31
C ALA A 8 -16.26 -81.58 -39.60
N THR A 9 -16.48 -80.56 -40.42
CA THR A 9 -15.56 -79.45 -40.61
C THR A 9 -15.65 -78.48 -39.42
N PRO A 10 -14.52 -78.07 -38.80
CA PRO A 10 -14.56 -77.04 -37.77
C PRO A 10 -14.82 -75.68 -38.42
N ILE A 11 -15.88 -75.02 -37.98
CA ILE A 11 -16.15 -73.60 -38.29
C ILE A 11 -15.13 -72.79 -37.49
N PHE A 12 -14.02 -72.41 -38.12
CA PHE A 12 -13.12 -71.40 -37.58
C PHE A 12 -13.89 -70.07 -37.48
N LYS A 13 -14.33 -69.72 -36.26
CA LYS A 13 -14.82 -68.37 -35.95
C LYS A 13 -13.69 -67.39 -36.24
N LYS A 14 -13.84 -66.62 -37.30
CA LYS A 14 -12.92 -65.56 -37.73
C LYS A 14 -12.72 -64.58 -36.57
N ALA A 15 -11.53 -64.56 -35.97
CA ALA A 15 -11.20 -63.63 -34.91
C ALA A 15 -11.26 -62.20 -35.47
N VAL A 16 -12.28 -61.44 -35.05
CA VAL A 16 -12.46 -60.04 -35.42
C VAL A 16 -11.23 -59.25 -34.97
N LYS A 17 -10.71 -58.39 -35.85
CA LYS A 17 -9.45 -57.65 -35.67
C LYS A 17 -9.50 -56.76 -34.40
N ARG A 18 -8.90 -57.26 -33.31
CA ARG A 18 -8.70 -56.55 -32.02
C ARG A 18 -7.68 -55.38 -32.00
N PRO A 19 -6.72 -55.21 -32.94
CA PRO A 19 -5.75 -54.12 -32.82
C PRO A 19 -6.33 -52.72 -33.07
N MET A 20 -7.44 -52.59 -33.82
CA MET A 20 -8.12 -51.31 -34.06
C MET A 20 -8.69 -50.70 -32.77
N ILE A 21 -9.35 -51.52 -31.95
CA ILE A 21 -9.94 -51.09 -30.66
C ILE A 21 -8.85 -50.66 -29.68
N LEU A 22 -7.74 -51.40 -29.64
CA LEU A 22 -6.60 -51.06 -28.80
C LEU A 22 -5.98 -49.70 -29.20
N PHE A 23 -5.84 -49.46 -30.50
CA PHE A 23 -5.35 -48.19 -31.03
C PHE A 23 -6.25 -47.02 -30.66
N GLU A 24 -7.57 -47.18 -30.80
CA GLU A 24 -8.56 -46.16 -30.44
C GLU A 24 -8.50 -45.79 -28.95
N ILE A 25 -8.34 -46.79 -28.06
CA ILE A 25 -8.18 -46.56 -26.63
C ILE A 25 -6.87 -45.80 -26.32
N VAL A 26 -5.77 -46.15 -26.99
CA VAL A 26 -4.47 -45.46 -26.80
C VAL A 26 -4.56 -44.00 -27.26
N VAL A 27 -5.18 -43.74 -28.41
CA VAL A 27 -5.40 -42.38 -28.90
C VAL A 27 -6.33 -41.59 -27.95
N GLY A 28 -7.40 -42.21 -27.46
CA GLY A 28 -8.32 -41.59 -26.50
C GLY A 28 -7.62 -41.23 -25.19
N LEU A 29 -6.77 -42.12 -24.66
CA LEU A 29 -5.97 -41.86 -23.46
C LEU A 29 -4.93 -40.75 -23.69
N ALA A 30 -4.29 -40.72 -24.86
CA ALA A 30 -3.33 -39.67 -25.21
C ALA A 30 -4.04 -38.29 -25.25
N LEU A 31 -5.19 -38.20 -25.91
CA LEU A 31 -6.00 -36.98 -25.96
C LEU A 31 -6.50 -36.58 -24.58
N LEU A 32 -6.95 -37.53 -23.76
CA LEU A 32 -7.38 -37.26 -22.39
C LEU A 32 -6.23 -36.73 -21.53
N SER A 33 -5.04 -37.32 -21.66
CA SER A 33 -3.85 -36.86 -20.93
C SER A 33 -3.42 -35.44 -21.34
N MET A 34 -3.53 -35.13 -22.63
CA MET A 34 -3.26 -33.80 -23.17
C MET A 34 -4.27 -32.77 -22.64
N LEU A 35 -5.56 -33.13 -22.64
CA LEU A 35 -6.63 -32.30 -22.08
C LEU A 35 -6.41 -32.05 -20.58
N LEU A 36 -6.14 -33.09 -19.79
CA LEU A 36 -5.89 -32.98 -18.36
C LEU A 36 -4.67 -32.09 -18.07
N SER A 37 -3.59 -32.24 -18.84
CA SER A 37 -2.38 -31.43 -18.69
C SER A 37 -2.66 -29.95 -18.93
N LEU A 38 -3.46 -29.64 -19.96
CA LEU A 38 -3.86 -28.28 -20.27
C LEU A 38 -4.75 -27.68 -19.16
N LEU A 39 -5.70 -28.47 -18.65
CA LEU A 39 -6.61 -28.07 -17.58
C LEU A 39 -5.84 -27.82 -16.26
N PHE A 40 -4.88 -28.67 -15.94
CA PHE A 40 -4.03 -28.53 -14.75
C PHE A 40 -3.08 -27.31 -14.87
N SER A 41 -2.50 -27.10 -16.05
CA SER A 41 -1.70 -25.91 -16.35
C SER A 41 -2.52 -24.62 -16.16
N PHE A 42 -3.75 -24.59 -16.68
CA PHE A 42 -4.66 -23.47 -16.48
C PHE A 42 -4.99 -23.24 -15.00
N PHE A 43 -5.30 -24.30 -14.25
CA PHE A 43 -5.63 -24.19 -12.84
C PHE A 43 -4.47 -23.67 -11.99
N THR A 44 -3.26 -24.19 -12.22
CA THR A 44 -2.05 -23.74 -11.52
C THR A 44 -1.68 -22.29 -11.87
N SER A 45 -1.86 -21.89 -13.14
CA SER A 45 -1.68 -20.50 -13.58
C SER A 45 -2.68 -19.56 -12.92
N SER A 46 -3.95 -19.95 -12.86
CA SER A 46 -5.03 -19.19 -12.21
C SER A 46 -4.75 -19.01 -10.71
N ALA A 47 -4.35 -20.08 -10.01
CA ALA A 47 -3.99 -20.01 -8.59
C ALA A 47 -2.82 -19.05 -8.32
N LYS A 48 -1.77 -19.07 -9.17
CA LYS A 48 -0.64 -18.12 -9.08
C LYS A 48 -1.09 -16.68 -9.33
N MET A 49 -2.01 -16.47 -10.27
CA MET A 49 -2.54 -15.14 -10.56
C MET A 49 -3.36 -14.60 -9.38
N GLN A 50 -4.19 -15.43 -8.74
CA GLN A 50 -4.95 -15.05 -7.56
C GLN A 50 -4.03 -14.65 -6.38
N ASP A 51 -2.94 -15.37 -6.15
CA ASP A 51 -1.98 -15.00 -5.10
C ASP A 51 -1.32 -13.64 -5.37
N LYS A 52 -0.95 -13.38 -6.64
CA LYS A 52 -0.41 -12.07 -7.04
C LYS A 52 -1.43 -10.95 -6.87
N LEU A 53 -2.69 -11.19 -7.23
CA LEU A 53 -3.77 -10.23 -7.05
C LEU A 53 -3.99 -9.89 -5.57
N LYS A 54 -4.10 -10.91 -4.71
CA LYS A 54 -4.24 -10.71 -3.26
C LYS A 54 -3.10 -9.88 -2.65
N LYS A 55 -1.86 -10.13 -3.09
CA LYS A 55 -0.71 -9.34 -2.64
C LYS A 55 -0.77 -7.88 -3.11
N ALA A 56 -1.22 -7.65 -4.34
CA ALA A 56 -1.39 -6.30 -4.88
C ALA A 56 -2.54 -5.55 -4.18
N GLU A 57 -3.65 -6.24 -3.90
CA GLU A 57 -4.79 -5.71 -3.14
C GLU A 57 -4.36 -5.29 -1.73
N ALA A 58 -3.68 -6.17 -1.00
CA ALA A 58 -3.16 -5.85 0.34
C ALA A 58 -2.22 -4.63 0.33
N ALA A 59 -1.32 -4.53 -0.66
CA ALA A 59 -0.43 -3.38 -0.80
C ALA A 59 -1.18 -2.08 -1.13
N LEU A 60 -2.28 -2.17 -1.88
CA LEU A 60 -3.13 -1.03 -2.19
C LEU A 60 -3.90 -0.56 -0.95
N GLU A 61 -4.45 -1.50 -0.17
CA GLU A 61 -5.16 -1.23 1.08
C GLU A 61 -4.26 -0.51 2.08
N GLU A 62 -3.01 -0.96 2.26
CA GLU A 62 -2.03 -0.27 3.13
C GLU A 62 -1.76 1.17 2.67
N ARG A 63 -1.61 1.41 1.37
CA ARG A 63 -1.40 2.75 0.81
C ARG A 63 -2.62 3.65 0.97
N GLN A 64 -3.82 3.10 0.78
CA GLN A 64 -5.07 3.83 0.98
C GLN A 64 -5.27 4.18 2.46
N HIS A 65 -4.97 3.24 3.35
CA HIS A 65 -4.99 3.46 4.78
C HIS A 65 -4.03 4.59 5.19
N LEU A 66 -2.75 4.51 4.80
CA LEU A 66 -1.76 5.58 5.01
C LEU A 66 -2.28 6.94 4.53
N SER A 67 -2.75 6.99 3.28
CA SER A 67 -3.24 8.22 2.67
C SER A 67 -4.43 8.80 3.42
N SER A 68 -5.43 7.97 3.75
CA SER A 68 -6.62 8.39 4.48
C SER A 68 -6.28 8.90 5.87
N ARG A 69 -5.43 8.18 6.63
CA ARG A 69 -5.04 8.56 7.99
C ARG A 69 -4.27 9.87 8.02
N LEU A 70 -3.30 10.04 7.14
CA LEU A 70 -2.53 11.28 7.05
C LEU A 70 -3.40 12.44 6.56
N GLN A 71 -4.28 12.22 5.59
CA GLN A 71 -5.22 13.25 5.15
C GLN A 71 -6.07 13.73 6.33
N THR A 72 -6.66 12.84 7.11
CA THR A 72 -7.46 13.21 8.30
C THR A 72 -6.66 14.04 9.30
N ILE A 73 -5.44 13.61 9.65
CA ILE A 73 -4.60 14.31 10.63
C ILE A 73 -4.20 15.71 10.13
N LEU A 74 -3.80 15.80 8.86
CA LEU A 74 -3.31 17.04 8.25
C LEU A 74 -4.45 18.03 7.96
N THR A 75 -5.67 17.57 7.68
CA THR A 75 -6.83 18.47 7.55
C THR A 75 -7.33 19.00 8.88
N SER A 76 -7.11 18.26 9.98
CA SER A 76 -7.59 18.63 11.31
C SER A 76 -6.54 19.35 12.15
N VAL A 77 -5.50 19.91 11.53
CA VAL A 77 -4.44 20.64 12.25
C VAL A 77 -5.03 21.84 12.99
N ILE A 78 -4.80 21.91 14.30
CA ILE A 78 -5.30 23.00 15.14
C ILE A 78 -4.33 24.18 15.02
N PRO A 79 -4.76 25.37 14.57
CA PRO A 79 -3.91 26.55 14.56
C PRO A 79 -3.48 26.92 15.97
N SER A 80 -2.18 27.16 16.18
CA SER A 80 -1.70 27.71 17.46
C SER A 80 -1.85 29.23 17.45
N SER A 81 -2.75 29.75 18.28
CA SER A 81 -2.91 31.19 18.52
C SER A 81 -1.95 31.72 19.59
N ASP A 82 -1.34 30.82 20.38
CA ASP A 82 -0.50 31.18 21.52
C ASP A 82 0.99 31.23 21.11
N PRO A 83 1.67 32.38 21.26
CA PRO A 83 3.09 32.53 20.96
C PRO A 83 4.03 31.73 21.87
N TYR A 84 3.54 31.17 22.98
CA TYR A 84 4.34 30.33 23.88
C TYR A 84 4.20 28.83 23.60
N LEU A 85 3.25 28.44 22.74
CA LEU A 85 3.09 27.05 22.30
C LEU A 85 3.92 26.76 21.05
N PRO A 86 4.39 25.51 20.89
CA PRO A 86 5.08 25.09 19.68
C PRO A 86 4.21 25.28 18.43
N ALA A 87 4.86 25.31 17.26
CA ALA A 87 4.15 25.33 15.98
C ALA A 87 3.15 24.15 15.88
N PRO A 88 1.98 24.36 15.25
CA PRO A 88 0.95 23.33 15.16
C PRO A 88 1.40 22.11 14.33
N LEU A 89 2.39 22.29 13.45
CA LEU A 89 2.99 21.25 12.64
C LEU A 89 4.48 21.55 12.48
N TYR A 90 5.34 20.60 12.85
CA TYR A 90 6.80 20.78 12.84
C TYR A 90 7.54 19.46 12.70
N THR A 91 8.79 19.55 12.27
CA THR A 91 9.70 18.41 12.14
C THR A 91 10.72 18.41 13.27
N GLN A 92 10.96 17.24 13.85
CA GLN A 92 11.96 17.05 14.90
C GLN A 92 12.71 15.74 14.69
N GLN A 93 14.04 15.78 14.86
CA GLN A 93 14.86 14.59 14.92
C GLN A 93 15.00 14.16 16.39
N PHE A 94 14.59 12.94 16.71
CA PHE A 94 14.73 12.38 18.05
C PHE A 94 16.06 11.61 18.16
N PRO A 95 16.69 11.52 19.35
CA PRO A 95 18.03 10.95 19.51
C PRO A 95 18.19 9.50 19.02
N GLU A 96 17.12 8.71 19.08
CA GLU A 96 17.11 7.29 18.70
C GLU A 96 16.74 7.07 17.22
N GLU A 97 16.47 8.14 16.47
CA GLU A 97 15.92 8.07 15.12
C GLU A 97 16.87 8.64 14.06
N LYS A 98 17.13 7.86 13.00
CA LYS A 98 17.90 8.29 11.82
C LYS A 98 17.13 9.33 10.99
N ASN A 99 15.81 9.15 10.89
CA ASN A 99 14.93 9.97 10.08
C ASN A 99 14.30 11.11 10.89
N ILE A 100 13.90 12.18 10.22
CA ILE A 100 13.25 13.32 10.86
C ILE A 100 11.76 13.04 10.98
N SER A 101 11.26 13.03 12.20
CA SER A 101 9.84 12.79 12.50
C SER A 101 8.99 14.04 12.31
N LEU A 102 7.73 13.85 11.90
CA LEU A 102 6.73 14.92 11.80
C LEU A 102 5.85 14.87 13.03
N VAL A 103 5.72 16.00 13.70
CA VAL A 103 4.88 16.18 14.88
C VAL A 103 3.75 17.15 14.54
N VAL A 104 2.53 16.77 14.91
CA VAL A 104 1.31 17.47 14.52
C VAL A 104 0.37 17.59 15.72
N TYR A 105 -0.09 18.81 15.99
CA TYR A 105 -1.21 19.08 16.88
C TYR A 105 -2.48 19.16 16.05
N PHE A 106 -3.44 18.28 16.35
CA PHE A 106 -4.64 18.14 15.55
C PHE A 106 -5.84 17.82 16.43
N ASP A 107 -7.04 18.05 15.88
CA ASP A 107 -8.29 17.63 16.49
C ASP A 107 -8.60 16.20 16.05
N HIS A 108 -8.61 15.28 17.01
CA HIS A 108 -8.94 13.88 16.77
C HIS A 108 -10.45 13.64 16.68
N GLY A 109 -11.27 14.67 16.91
CA GLY A 109 -12.73 14.56 16.88
C GLY A 109 -13.26 13.71 18.03
N ILE A 110 -14.27 12.89 17.75
CA ILE A 110 -14.89 12.01 18.74
C ILE A 110 -14.31 10.60 18.55
N ASP A 111 -13.58 10.11 19.56
CA ASP A 111 -13.03 8.75 19.60
C ASP A 111 -13.83 7.90 20.59
N PRO A 112 -13.99 6.58 20.35
CA PRO A 112 -14.61 5.68 21.33
C PRO A 112 -13.92 5.70 22.70
N ASP A 113 -12.62 6.00 22.74
CA ASP A 113 -11.89 6.30 23.97
C ASP A 113 -11.94 7.81 24.26
N PRO A 114 -12.66 8.25 25.32
CA PRO A 114 -12.78 9.66 25.65
C PRO A 114 -11.44 10.36 25.89
N ALA A 115 -10.40 9.63 26.29
CA ALA A 115 -9.08 10.21 26.50
C ALA A 115 -8.49 10.78 25.20
N PHE A 116 -8.78 10.14 24.06
CA PHE A 116 -8.28 10.55 22.73
C PHE A 116 -9.24 11.48 21.99
N SER A 117 -10.37 11.87 22.59
CA SER A 117 -11.30 12.80 21.97
C SER A 117 -10.79 14.24 22.05
N GLY A 118 -10.95 14.99 20.95
CA GLY A 118 -10.55 16.38 20.85
C GLY A 118 -9.05 16.58 20.55
N PRO A 119 -8.44 17.67 21.05
CA PRO A 119 -7.06 18.01 20.73
C PRO A 119 -6.08 16.92 21.16
N SER A 120 -5.28 16.43 20.22
CA SER A 120 -4.28 15.39 20.42
C SER A 120 -2.96 15.75 19.74
N LEU A 121 -1.89 15.11 20.20
CA LEU A 121 -0.57 15.20 19.59
C LEU A 121 -0.28 13.93 18.80
N ALA A 122 0.10 14.06 17.54
CA ALA A 122 0.55 12.97 16.70
C ALA A 122 2.04 13.09 16.39
N ARG A 123 2.72 11.94 16.28
CA ARG A 123 4.07 11.82 15.73
C ARG A 123 4.10 10.74 14.66
N ILE A 124 4.61 11.09 13.49
CA ILE A 124 4.88 10.16 12.39
C ILE A 124 6.39 9.91 12.36
N TYR A 125 6.78 8.65 12.49
CA TYR A 125 8.18 8.22 12.65
C TYR A 125 8.40 6.83 12.03
N ILE A 126 9.65 6.44 11.80
CA ILE A 126 10.01 5.06 11.48
C ILE A 126 10.47 4.37 12.75
N ASN A 127 9.92 3.19 13.03
CA ASN A 127 10.36 2.35 14.14
C ASN A 127 11.58 1.48 13.76
N PRO A 128 12.25 0.82 14.72
CA PRO A 128 13.38 -0.08 14.43
C PRO A 128 13.06 -1.30 13.55
N LYS A 129 11.78 -1.60 13.30
CA LYS A 129 11.32 -2.69 12.43
C LYS A 129 11.14 -2.25 10.97
N HIS A 130 11.58 -1.03 10.61
CA HIS A 130 11.35 -0.45 9.29
C HIS A 130 9.86 -0.32 8.94
N GLU A 131 9.06 0.10 9.92
CA GLU A 131 7.64 0.41 9.74
C GLU A 131 7.42 1.91 9.96
N LEU A 132 6.65 2.53 9.05
CA LEU A 132 6.17 3.89 9.24
C LEU A 132 5.01 3.84 10.23
N CYS A 133 5.19 4.50 11.37
CA CYS A 133 4.26 4.45 12.49
C CYS A 133 3.69 5.83 12.80
N LEU A 134 2.48 5.82 13.34
CA LEU A 134 1.80 6.95 13.95
C LEU A 134 1.67 6.68 15.45
N ALA A 135 2.20 7.59 16.26
CA ALA A 135 1.95 7.62 17.69
C ALA A 135 1.02 8.79 18.01
N ILE A 136 0.00 8.54 18.82
CA ILE A 136 -0.97 9.56 19.24
C ILE A 136 -0.94 9.64 20.76
N TRP A 137 -0.83 10.86 21.28
CA TRP A 137 -0.94 11.19 22.69
C TRP A 137 -2.18 12.04 22.92
N PRO A 138 -3.00 11.70 23.92
CA PRO A 138 -4.08 12.57 24.35
C PRO A 138 -3.50 13.84 24.99
N ARG A 139 -4.14 14.99 24.78
CA ARG A 139 -3.71 16.23 25.43
C ARG A 139 -3.94 16.19 26.94
N GLU A 140 -5.06 15.63 27.36
CA GLU A 140 -5.39 15.46 28.77
C GLU A 140 -4.73 14.17 29.28
N ARG A 141 -3.65 14.32 30.05
CA ARG A 141 -3.04 13.17 30.73
C ARG A 141 -3.96 12.74 31.85
N GLU A 142 -4.56 11.56 31.74
CA GLU A 142 -5.12 10.91 32.93
C GLU A 142 -4.00 10.81 33.98
N LYS A 143 -4.31 11.22 35.22
CA LYS A 143 -3.37 11.29 36.35
C LYS A 143 -2.58 9.98 36.46
N GLY A 144 -1.31 10.01 36.03
CA GLY A 144 -0.34 8.92 36.21
C GLY A 144 -0.22 7.89 35.08
N LYS A 145 -0.99 7.98 33.98
CA LYS A 145 -0.81 7.12 32.80
C LYS A 145 -0.80 7.94 31.52
N THR A 146 0.33 7.90 30.79
CA THR A 146 0.38 8.39 29.42
C THR A 146 -0.02 7.22 28.52
N SER A 147 -1.31 7.10 28.19
CA SER A 147 -1.76 6.15 27.17
C SER A 147 -1.30 6.67 25.81
N VAL A 148 -0.39 5.94 25.17
CA VAL A 148 0.04 6.24 23.80
C VAL A 148 -0.57 5.20 22.90
N ARG A 149 -1.28 5.64 21.85
CA ARG A 149 -1.78 4.74 20.82
C ARG A 149 -0.73 4.65 19.71
N HIS A 150 -0.36 3.44 19.33
CA HIS A 150 0.55 3.17 18.22
C HIS A 150 -0.21 2.49 17.09
N GLU A 151 -0.03 3.03 15.88
CA GLU A 151 -0.65 2.55 14.65
C GLU A 151 0.46 2.39 13.60
N VAL A 152 0.50 1.23 12.94
CA VAL A 152 1.42 0.99 11.82
C VAL A 152 0.71 1.43 10.54
N LEU A 153 1.28 2.43 9.86
CA LEU A 153 0.70 3.00 8.66
C LEU A 153 1.19 2.29 7.39
N LEU A 154 2.47 1.93 7.33
CA LEU A 154 3.08 1.27 6.18
C LEU A 154 4.26 0.41 6.62
N ARG A 155 4.41 -0.77 6.03
CA ARG A 155 5.50 -1.70 6.31
C ARG A 155 6.62 -1.56 5.30
N HIS A 156 7.81 -2.06 5.64
CA HIS A 156 8.97 -2.13 4.75
C HIS A 156 9.43 -0.75 4.24
N VAL A 157 9.54 0.22 5.15
CA VAL A 157 9.99 1.58 4.86
C VAL A 157 11.41 1.81 5.38
N GLU A 158 12.33 2.12 4.46
CA GLU A 158 13.72 2.43 4.79
C GLU A 158 13.89 3.89 5.23
N SER A 159 13.26 4.82 4.52
CA SER A 159 13.28 6.24 4.88
C SER A 159 12.05 6.97 4.36
N PHE A 160 11.78 8.14 4.94
CA PHE A 160 10.78 9.07 4.46
C PHE A 160 11.26 10.51 4.63
N ALA A 161 10.66 11.41 3.85
CA ALA A 161 10.90 12.84 3.94
C ALA A 161 9.60 13.61 3.74
N PHE A 162 9.49 14.74 4.44
CA PHE A 162 8.39 15.68 4.24
C PHE A 162 8.87 16.93 3.55
N GLN A 163 8.03 17.47 2.67
CA GLN A 163 8.20 18.79 2.06
C GLN A 163 6.96 19.63 2.31
N PHE A 164 7.14 20.88 2.70
CA PHE A 164 6.08 21.79 3.11
C PHE A 164 5.99 22.95 2.13
N ALA A 165 4.84 23.12 1.48
CA ALA A 165 4.58 24.26 0.62
C ALA A 165 4.01 25.42 1.45
N THR A 166 4.75 26.52 1.55
CA THR A 166 4.31 27.73 2.25
C THR A 166 4.28 28.90 1.26
N LYS A 167 3.21 29.69 1.30
CA LYS A 167 3.10 30.93 0.54
C LYS A 167 4.03 31.99 1.14
N LYS A 168 4.91 32.55 0.32
CA LYS A 168 5.80 33.65 0.69
C LYS A 168 5.08 34.99 0.51
N ALA A 169 5.69 36.07 1.04
CA ALA A 169 5.15 37.43 0.95
C ALA A 169 4.96 37.92 -0.50
N ASP A 170 5.72 37.36 -1.45
CA ASP A 170 5.63 37.62 -2.89
C ASP A 170 4.56 36.77 -3.60
N GLN A 171 3.70 36.07 -2.86
CA GLN A 171 2.71 35.10 -3.34
C GLN A 171 3.29 33.86 -4.03
N SER A 172 4.62 33.69 -4.07
CA SER A 172 5.24 32.47 -4.58
C SER A 172 5.13 31.33 -3.58
N ILE A 173 5.10 30.08 -4.07
CA ILE A 173 5.09 28.89 -3.24
C ILE A 173 6.53 28.44 -3.02
N GLY A 174 7.01 28.54 -1.78
CA GLY A 174 8.29 27.99 -1.35
C GLY A 174 8.13 26.58 -0.78
N TRP A 175 9.01 25.66 -1.19
CA TRP A 175 9.11 24.33 -0.60
C TRP A 175 10.21 24.27 0.45
N GLU A 176 9.88 23.76 1.63
CA GLU A 176 10.81 23.61 2.75
C GLU A 176 10.84 22.13 3.20
N ASN A 177 12.03 21.60 3.48
CA ASN A 177 12.19 20.19 3.90
C ASN A 177 12.19 20.01 5.43
N LYS A 178 12.31 21.11 6.18
CA LYS A 178 12.32 21.11 7.63
C LYS A 178 11.49 22.27 8.13
N ARG A 179 10.74 22.03 9.19
CA ARG A 179 9.86 23.00 9.82
C ARG A 179 10.15 23.05 11.31
N PRO A 180 10.86 24.07 11.82
CA PRO A 180 11.24 24.11 13.23
C PRO A 180 10.04 24.33 14.15
N ALA A 181 10.10 23.82 15.39
CA ALA A 181 9.04 23.94 16.40
C ALA A 181 8.80 25.38 16.94
N LYS A 182 9.35 26.41 16.30
CA LYS A 182 9.29 27.80 16.78
C LYS A 182 7.88 28.36 16.65
N ALA A 183 7.45 29.14 17.65
CA ALA A 183 6.17 29.83 17.62
C ALA A 183 6.07 30.82 16.44
N LYS A 184 4.84 31.02 15.95
CA LYS A 184 4.45 31.89 14.80
C LYS A 184 4.72 31.34 13.40
N GLN A 185 4.54 30.04 13.17
CA GLN A 185 4.48 29.50 11.82
C GLN A 185 3.04 29.36 11.33
N THR A 186 2.81 29.83 10.11
CA THR A 186 1.56 29.57 9.38
C THR A 186 1.41 28.08 9.10
N ILE A 187 0.19 27.60 8.85
CA ILE A 187 -0.01 26.22 8.41
C ILE A 187 0.37 26.15 6.92
N PRO A 188 1.20 25.19 6.48
CA PRO A 188 1.54 25.03 5.06
C PRO A 188 0.28 24.65 4.27
N SER A 189 0.18 25.10 3.01
CA SER A 189 -0.99 24.79 2.17
C SER A 189 -0.95 23.35 1.63
N LEU A 190 0.25 22.81 1.41
CA LEU A 190 0.45 21.45 0.91
C LEU A 190 1.59 20.77 1.69
N VAL A 191 1.41 19.50 2.04
CA VAL A 191 2.45 18.63 2.59
C VAL A 191 2.69 17.50 1.62
N ARG A 192 3.94 17.34 1.16
CA ARG A 192 4.36 16.18 0.39
C ARG A 192 5.07 15.20 1.31
N LEU A 193 4.76 13.92 1.16
CA LEU A 193 5.43 12.81 1.80
C LEU A 193 6.08 11.94 0.73
N ASP A 194 7.39 11.87 0.76
CA ASP A 194 8.20 10.98 -0.08
C ASP A 194 8.64 9.78 0.77
N ILE A 195 8.47 8.57 0.24
CA ILE A 195 8.77 7.31 0.94
C ILE A 195 9.70 6.47 0.06
N TRP A 196 10.70 5.86 0.70
CA TRP A 196 11.62 4.91 0.09
C TRP A 196 11.47 3.55 0.78
N GLU A 197 10.96 2.56 0.04
CA GLU A 197 10.90 1.16 0.50
C GLU A 197 12.24 0.43 0.36
N ASN A 198 13.16 0.97 -0.46
CA ASN A 198 14.50 0.43 -0.71
C ASN A 198 15.51 1.59 -0.84
N GLU A 199 16.82 1.30 -0.84
CA GLU A 199 17.92 2.27 -1.02
C GLU A 199 18.03 2.87 -2.45
N GLN A 200 16.90 3.13 -3.11
CA GLN A 200 16.86 3.75 -4.43
C GLN A 200 17.02 5.27 -4.34
N LYS A 201 17.58 5.88 -5.39
CA LYS A 201 17.74 7.35 -5.48
C LYS A 201 16.42 8.10 -5.59
N LYS A 202 15.34 7.45 -6.01
CA LYS A 202 14.00 8.03 -6.18
C LYS A 202 13.02 7.41 -5.19
N PRO A 203 12.07 8.18 -4.66
CA PRO A 203 11.04 7.65 -3.77
C PRO A 203 10.19 6.61 -4.52
N SER A 204 9.87 5.52 -3.84
CA SER A 204 8.99 4.47 -4.37
C SER A 204 7.52 4.90 -4.29
N LEU A 205 7.17 5.72 -3.29
CA LEU A 205 5.83 6.27 -3.12
C LEU A 205 5.91 7.77 -2.83
N GLN A 206 4.96 8.53 -3.40
CA GLN A 206 4.82 9.96 -3.18
C GLN A 206 3.36 10.29 -2.91
N PHE A 207 3.11 11.01 -1.83
CA PHE A 207 1.79 11.49 -1.45
C PHE A 207 1.82 13.01 -1.31
N ALA A 208 0.71 13.66 -1.65
CA ALA A 208 0.54 15.09 -1.45
C ALA A 208 -0.81 15.34 -0.79
N PHE A 209 -0.78 16.05 0.34
CA PHE A 209 -1.95 16.33 1.17
C PHE A 209 -2.17 17.84 1.19
N ALA A 210 -3.34 18.27 0.74
CA ALA A 210 -3.79 19.64 0.90
C ALA A 210 -4.30 19.83 2.33
N LEU A 211 -3.75 20.82 3.02
CA LEU A 211 -4.23 21.21 4.34
C LEU A 211 -5.33 22.27 4.14
N SER A 212 -6.27 22.35 5.08
CA SER A 212 -7.25 23.43 5.11
C SER A 212 -6.58 24.74 5.54
N SER A 213 -5.64 25.24 4.73
CA SER A 213 -5.26 26.63 4.82
C SER A 213 -6.46 27.44 4.32
N THR A 214 -6.77 28.55 4.98
CA THR A 214 -7.91 29.43 4.65
C THR A 214 -7.86 30.04 3.24
N GLU A 215 -6.84 29.71 2.43
CA GLU A 215 -6.69 30.16 1.05
C GLU A 215 -6.52 28.96 0.09
N PRO A 216 -7.23 28.91 -1.05
CA PRO A 216 -7.08 27.85 -2.04
C PRO A 216 -5.72 27.95 -2.73
N SER A 217 -4.97 26.86 -2.75
CA SER A 217 -3.69 26.76 -3.47
C SER A 217 -3.81 25.80 -4.65
N ILE A 218 -3.87 26.33 -5.86
CA ILE A 218 -3.76 25.56 -7.11
C ILE A 218 -2.26 25.48 -7.47
N VAL A 219 -1.71 24.27 -7.55
CA VAL A 219 -0.31 24.04 -7.95
C VAL A 219 -0.32 23.36 -9.32
N TYR A 220 0.15 24.07 -10.35
CA TYR A 220 0.41 23.47 -11.66
C TYR A 220 1.78 22.81 -11.66
N SER A 221 1.83 21.49 -11.79
CA SER A 221 3.07 20.78 -12.10
C SER A 221 3.24 20.71 -13.62
N ALA A 222 4.24 21.41 -14.15
CA ALA A 222 4.63 21.24 -15.54
C ALA A 222 5.27 19.85 -15.72
N HIS A 223 4.61 18.98 -16.48
CA HIS A 223 5.27 17.79 -17.02
C HIS A 223 6.26 18.26 -18.10
N GLU A 224 7.56 18.24 -17.81
CA GLU A 224 8.59 18.36 -18.84
C GLU A 224 8.51 17.14 -19.77
N GLY A 225 7.98 17.36 -20.96
CA GLY A 225 7.93 16.33 -21.97
C GLY A 225 7.43 16.83 -23.32
N VAL A 226 8.25 17.61 -24.03
CA VAL A 226 8.58 17.43 -25.47
C VAL A 226 9.85 18.23 -25.75
N LYS A 227 10.99 17.55 -25.96
CA LYS A 227 12.15 18.16 -26.63
C LYS A 227 11.75 18.47 -28.08
N LYS A 228 11.58 19.75 -28.41
CA LYS A 228 11.55 20.19 -29.81
C LYS A 228 12.97 20.08 -30.35
N LYS A 229 13.20 19.12 -31.25
CA LYS A 229 14.34 19.17 -32.18
C LYS A 229 14.15 20.42 -33.05
N ILE A 230 15.11 21.34 -32.98
CA ILE A 230 15.41 22.29 -34.05
C ILE A 230 16.52 21.64 -34.88
#